data_AF-A0A9D8NNK1-F1
#
_entry.id   AF-A0A9D8NNK1-F1
#
_cell.length_a   1.000
_cell.length_b   1.000
_cell.length_c   1.000
_cell.angle_alpha   90.00
_cell.angle_beta   90.00
_cell.angle_gamma   90.00
#
_symmetry.space_group_name_H-M   'P 1'
#
loop_
_entity.id
_entity.type
_entity.pdbx_description
1 polymer ?
#
loop_
_entity_poly.entity_id
_entity_poly.type
_entity_poly.pdbx_seq_one_letter_code
_entity_poly.pdbx_strand_id
1 'polypeptide(L)'
;MKPKFFPRIVPFLIVTGMLNVTYASPLDFSWSAPKTYVHNKGTKGELCYIIWFYTLKNTIDKTILVPIDVFLKTDTGEKYTDTYYPELMDRVKELDEDYFEGKKYQYASIAKGELATNTTKHCVAMFEDIDPQAKQIEIFVTGISHFFFWRWRMIDYSYKITYEKEANRWKLTEHGMTKDSSHRAYEAESGEGWIFDQ
;
A
#
# COMPACT_ATOMS: atom_id res chain seq x y z
N MET A 1 29.78 -64.48 38.70
CA MET A 1 30.09 -63.04 38.49
C MET A 1 29.21 -62.52 37.37
N LYS A 2 28.28 -61.60 37.64
CA LYS A 2 27.37 -61.00 36.63
C LYS A 2 28.04 -59.78 35.99
N PRO A 3 28.06 -59.64 34.65
CA PRO A 3 28.55 -58.41 34.02
C PRO A 3 27.52 -57.28 34.19
N LYS A 4 27.98 -56.13 34.68
CA LYS A 4 27.18 -54.91 34.81
C LYS A 4 27.11 -54.21 33.45
N PHE A 5 25.90 -54.09 32.89
CA PHE A 5 25.62 -53.28 31.71
C PHE A 5 25.69 -51.79 32.09
N PHE A 6 26.59 -51.03 31.48
CA PHE A 6 26.61 -49.57 31.54
C PHE A 6 26.00 -49.02 30.24
N PRO A 7 24.87 -48.28 30.27
CA PRO A 7 24.42 -47.58 29.08
C PRO A 7 25.29 -46.32 28.89
N ARG A 8 26.05 -46.27 27.78
CA ARG A 8 26.69 -45.04 27.32
C ARG A 8 25.59 -44.10 26.81
N ILE A 9 25.27 -43.07 27.60
CA ILE A 9 24.42 -41.96 27.16
C ILE A 9 25.26 -41.12 26.19
N VAL A 10 24.89 -41.15 24.90
CA VAL A 10 25.40 -40.20 23.91
C VAL A 10 24.57 -38.91 24.04
N PRO A 11 25.16 -37.75 24.35
CA PRO A 11 24.41 -36.51 24.32
C PRO A 11 24.16 -36.13 22.86
N PHE A 12 22.90 -36.18 22.44
CA PHE A 12 22.46 -35.68 21.15
C PHE A 12 22.46 -34.15 21.22
N LEU A 13 23.51 -33.54 20.69
CA LEU A 13 23.69 -32.09 20.64
C LEU A 13 22.76 -31.54 19.55
N ILE A 14 21.53 -31.18 19.91
CA ILE A 14 20.59 -30.51 19.01
C ILE A 14 21.10 -29.08 18.83
N VAL A 15 21.87 -28.86 17.77
CA VAL A 15 22.15 -27.51 17.26
C VAL A 15 20.86 -27.03 16.61
N THR A 16 19.99 -26.36 17.38
CA THR A 16 18.93 -25.53 16.81
C THR A 16 19.59 -24.30 16.19
N GLY A 17 20.10 -24.46 14.97
CA GLY A 17 20.42 -23.32 14.12
C GLY A 17 19.15 -22.52 13.95
N MET A 18 19.08 -21.35 14.58
CA MET A 18 18.08 -20.34 14.26
C MET A 18 18.31 -19.93 12.82
N LEU A 19 17.67 -20.62 11.88
CA LEU A 19 17.43 -20.11 10.54
C LEU A 19 16.50 -18.92 10.72
N ASN A 20 17.09 -17.74 10.95
CA ASN A 20 16.42 -16.47 10.70
C ASN A 20 16.17 -16.41 9.19
N VAL A 21 15.12 -17.07 8.74
CA VAL A 21 14.59 -16.85 7.40
C VAL A 21 13.87 -15.51 7.48
N THR A 22 14.63 -14.44 7.28
CA THR A 22 14.06 -13.12 7.01
C THR A 22 13.37 -13.24 5.66
N TYR A 23 12.09 -13.60 5.65
CA TYR A 23 11.30 -13.58 4.42
C TYR A 23 11.18 -12.11 4.02
N ALA A 24 11.95 -11.70 3.01
CA ALA A 24 11.76 -10.41 2.37
C ALA A 24 10.33 -10.39 1.79
N SER A 25 9.61 -9.28 2.00
CA SER A 25 8.30 -9.10 1.37
C SER A 25 8.46 -9.28 -0.15
N PRO A 26 7.63 -10.12 -0.82
CA PRO A 26 7.69 -10.29 -2.26
C PRO A 26 7.46 -9.01 -3.05
N LEU A 27 6.78 -8.05 -2.41
CA LEU A 27 6.50 -6.73 -2.93
C LEU A 27 7.12 -5.69 -1.99
N ASP A 28 8.05 -4.92 -2.51
CA ASP A 28 8.63 -3.76 -1.85
C ASP A 28 7.78 -2.53 -2.21
N PHE A 29 7.25 -1.88 -1.17
CA PHE A 29 6.30 -0.79 -1.26
C PHE A 29 6.91 0.45 -0.59
N SER A 30 6.99 1.54 -1.36
CA SER A 30 7.50 2.83 -0.87
C SER A 30 6.65 3.97 -1.40
N TRP A 31 6.65 5.10 -0.69
CA TRP A 31 5.76 6.22 -0.98
C TRP A 31 6.38 7.55 -0.55
N SER A 32 5.84 8.64 -1.08
CA SER A 32 6.17 10.01 -0.67
C SER A 32 5.07 10.60 0.23
N ALA A 33 5.31 11.80 0.77
CA ALA A 33 4.26 12.54 1.46
C ALA A 33 3.23 13.06 0.44
N PRO A 34 1.92 12.98 0.74
CA PRO A 34 0.90 13.51 -0.14
C PRO A 34 1.02 15.02 -0.27
N LYS A 35 0.58 15.55 -1.42
CA LYS A 35 0.64 16.98 -1.76
C LYS A 35 -0.73 17.49 -2.12
N THR A 36 -0.98 18.74 -1.76
CA THR A 36 -2.22 19.42 -2.10
C THR A 36 -2.02 20.21 -3.39
N TYR A 37 -2.85 19.94 -4.40
CA TYR A 37 -2.92 20.70 -5.64
C TYR A 37 -4.29 21.36 -5.75
N VAL A 38 -4.32 22.67 -6.04
CA VAL A 38 -5.57 23.40 -6.23
C VAL A 38 -5.72 23.77 -7.69
N HIS A 39 -6.66 23.13 -8.37
CA HIS A 39 -7.00 23.42 -9.76
C HIS A 39 -7.93 24.64 -9.83
N ASN A 40 -7.76 25.49 -10.86
CA ASN A 40 -8.56 26.70 -11.10
C ASN A 40 -8.71 27.63 -9.87
N LYS A 41 -7.63 27.78 -9.09
CA LYS A 41 -7.60 28.60 -7.88
C LYS A 41 -8.18 30.01 -8.11
N GLY A 42 -9.09 30.44 -7.24
CA GLY A 42 -9.74 31.75 -7.29
C GLY A 42 -10.91 31.85 -8.26
N THR A 43 -11.38 30.74 -8.82
CA THR A 43 -12.55 30.69 -9.72
C THR A 43 -13.70 29.91 -9.08
N LYS A 44 -14.88 29.93 -9.73
CA LYS A 44 -16.05 29.15 -9.28
C LYS A 44 -15.88 27.63 -9.44
N GLY A 45 -14.85 27.17 -10.15
CA GLY A 45 -14.53 25.75 -10.36
C GLY A 45 -13.23 25.35 -9.67
N GLU A 46 -12.91 25.99 -8.54
CA GLU A 46 -11.76 25.63 -7.71
C GLU A 46 -11.95 24.22 -7.15
N LEU A 47 -10.99 23.34 -7.42
CA LEU A 47 -10.99 21.95 -6.95
C LEU A 47 -9.69 21.64 -6.24
N CYS A 48 -9.81 20.99 -5.08
CA CYS A 48 -8.67 20.62 -4.25
C CYS A 48 -8.37 19.12 -4.43
N TYR A 49 -7.18 18.81 -4.91
CA TYR A 49 -6.69 17.44 -5.08
C TYR A 49 -5.65 17.12 -4.01
N ILE A 50 -5.73 15.92 -3.46
CA ILE A 50 -4.59 15.29 -2.80
C ILE A 50 -3.93 14.34 -3.78
N ILE A 51 -2.64 14.55 -4.03
CA ILE A 51 -1.83 13.77 -4.95
C ILE A 51 -0.82 13.00 -4.12
N TRP A 52 -0.72 11.70 -4.40
CA TRP A 52 0.14 10.82 -3.63
C TRP A 52 0.92 9.87 -4.52
N PHE A 53 2.25 9.92 -4.43
CA PHE A 53 3.14 9.08 -5.22
C PHE A 53 3.61 7.88 -4.43
N TYR A 54 3.62 6.73 -5.11
CA TYR A 54 4.10 5.48 -4.53
C TYR A 54 4.74 4.58 -5.59
N THR A 55 5.50 3.60 -5.13
CA THR A 55 6.12 2.62 -6.02
C THR A 55 5.91 1.20 -5.51
N LEU A 56 5.81 0.29 -6.48
CA LEU A 56 5.65 -1.14 -6.26
C LEU A 56 6.80 -1.83 -6.96
N LYS A 57 7.66 -2.50 -6.21
CA LYS A 57 8.80 -3.24 -6.74
C LYS A 57 8.66 -4.71 -6.42
N ASN A 58 8.72 -5.54 -7.46
CA ASN A 58 8.83 -6.97 -7.28
C ASN A 58 10.28 -7.32 -6.93
N THR A 59 10.50 -7.89 -5.75
CA THR A 59 11.83 -8.26 -5.22
C THR A 59 12.17 -9.72 -5.42
N ILE A 60 11.25 -10.50 -6.01
CA ILE A 60 11.43 -11.93 -6.21
C ILE A 60 11.66 -12.24 -7.69
N ASP A 61 12.42 -13.31 -7.93
CA ASP A 61 12.80 -13.76 -9.29
C ASP A 61 11.68 -14.51 -10.02
N LYS A 62 10.45 -14.02 -9.92
CA LYS A 62 9.28 -14.51 -10.66
C LYS A 62 8.23 -13.42 -10.79
N THR A 63 7.42 -13.46 -11.85
CA THR A 63 6.25 -12.58 -11.98
C THR A 63 5.26 -12.83 -10.85
N ILE A 64 4.71 -11.75 -10.28
CA ILE A 64 3.65 -11.79 -9.25
C ILE A 64 2.40 -11.08 -9.74
N LEU A 65 1.25 -11.50 -9.23
CA LEU A 65 -0.01 -10.77 -9.38
C LEU A 65 -0.18 -9.81 -8.20
N VAL A 66 -0.41 -8.54 -8.49
CA VAL A 66 -0.59 -7.48 -7.48
C VAL A 66 -2.04 -7.00 -7.51
N PRO A 67 -2.88 -7.40 -6.54
CA PRO A 67 -4.27 -6.95 -6.43
C PRO A 67 -4.34 -5.67 -5.60
N ILE A 68 -3.72 -4.59 -6.10
CA ILE A 68 -3.64 -3.32 -5.36
C ILE A 68 -4.84 -2.44 -5.62
N ASP A 69 -5.43 -1.93 -4.53
CA ASP A 69 -6.34 -0.79 -4.53
C ASP A 69 -5.89 0.25 -3.52
N VAL A 70 -6.27 1.50 -3.78
CA VAL A 70 -5.93 2.66 -2.95
C VAL A 70 -7.17 3.51 -2.72
N PHE A 71 -7.41 3.91 -1.47
CA PHE A 71 -8.45 4.86 -1.12
C PHE A 71 -7.99 5.75 0.04
N LEU A 72 -8.64 6.90 0.18
CA LEU A 72 -8.37 7.87 1.23
C LEU A 72 -9.60 8.03 2.11
N LYS A 73 -9.37 8.18 3.41
CA LYS A 73 -10.40 8.55 4.40
C LYS A 73 -9.95 9.79 5.16
N THR A 74 -10.88 10.70 5.46
CA THR A 74 -10.60 11.89 6.29
C THR A 74 -11.06 11.68 7.73
N ASP A 75 -10.61 12.53 8.65
CA ASP A 75 -11.16 12.63 10.02
C ASP A 75 -12.63 13.04 10.06
N THR A 76 -13.13 13.66 8.99
CA THR A 76 -14.56 14.00 8.83
C THR A 76 -15.43 12.80 8.45
N GLY A 77 -14.81 11.65 8.17
CA GLY A 77 -15.49 10.39 7.88
C GLY A 77 -15.76 10.14 6.40
N GLU A 78 -15.50 11.14 5.54
CA GLU A 78 -15.60 11.03 4.09
C GLU A 78 -14.54 10.08 3.51
N LYS A 79 -14.92 9.41 2.42
CA LYS A 79 -14.06 8.46 1.70
C LYS A 79 -13.91 8.87 0.26
N TYR A 80 -12.70 8.72 -0.26
CA TYR A 80 -12.33 9.15 -1.61
C TYR A 80 -11.62 8.01 -2.33
N THR A 81 -12.03 7.76 -3.56
CA THR A 81 -11.47 6.72 -4.42
C THR A 81 -10.27 7.26 -5.18
N ASP A 82 -9.25 6.43 -5.38
CA ASP A 82 -8.18 6.77 -6.32
C ASP A 82 -8.76 7.00 -7.72
N THR A 83 -8.53 8.20 -8.25
CA THR A 83 -8.92 8.57 -9.60
C THR A 83 -7.71 9.08 -10.36
N TYR A 84 -7.72 8.95 -11.69
CA TYR A 84 -6.61 9.38 -12.53
C TYR A 84 -7.06 10.39 -13.57
N TYR A 85 -6.42 11.56 -13.53
CA TYR A 85 -6.66 12.68 -14.44
C TYR A 85 -5.39 12.93 -15.28
N PRO A 86 -5.27 12.32 -16.48
CA PRO A 86 -4.10 12.47 -17.33
C PRO A 86 -3.75 13.94 -17.63
N GLU A 87 -4.76 14.80 -17.78
CA GLU A 87 -4.64 16.23 -18.07
C GLU A 87 -4.00 17.03 -16.93
N LEU A 88 -4.09 16.55 -15.69
CA LEU A 88 -3.46 17.20 -14.56
C LEU A 88 -1.97 16.86 -14.49
N MET A 89 -1.54 15.71 -15.03
CA MET A 89 -0.18 15.20 -14.88
C MET A 89 0.90 16.20 -15.29
N ASP A 90 0.69 17.00 -16.34
CA ASP A 90 1.69 17.99 -16.76
C ASP A 90 1.90 19.09 -15.72
N ARG A 91 0.86 19.46 -14.97
CA ARG A 91 0.96 20.39 -13.83
C ARG A 91 1.52 19.72 -12.59
N VAL A 92 1.12 18.48 -12.33
CA VAL A 92 1.62 17.72 -11.17
C VAL A 92 3.14 17.52 -11.26
N LYS A 93 3.66 17.23 -12.46
CA LYS A 93 5.10 17.13 -12.74
C LYS A 93 5.89 18.36 -12.30
N GLU A 94 5.34 19.55 -12.54
CA GLU A 94 5.98 20.83 -12.22
C GLU A 94 6.01 21.12 -10.71
N LEU A 95 5.13 20.49 -9.94
CA LEU A 95 4.90 20.79 -8.53
C LEU A 95 5.63 19.87 -7.56
N ASP A 96 6.19 18.77 -8.07
CA ASP A 96 6.56 17.65 -7.24
C ASP A 96 8.01 17.19 -7.49
N GLU A 97 8.91 17.45 -6.53
CA GLU A 97 10.30 16.95 -6.54
C GLU A 97 10.40 15.41 -6.51
N ASP A 98 9.36 14.72 -6.02
CA ASP A 98 9.25 13.28 -5.99
C ASP A 98 8.77 12.71 -7.35
N TYR A 99 8.45 13.58 -8.32
CA TYR A 99 8.23 13.19 -9.70
C TYR A 99 9.57 12.85 -10.38
N PHE A 100 9.70 11.61 -10.82
CA PHE A 100 10.86 11.11 -11.55
C PHE A 100 10.63 11.32 -13.06
N GLU A 101 11.38 12.25 -13.64
CA GLU A 101 11.35 12.52 -15.07
C GLU A 101 11.64 11.27 -15.91
N GLY A 102 10.92 11.12 -17.03
CA GLY A 102 11.03 9.96 -17.90
C GLY A 102 10.36 8.68 -17.37
N LYS A 103 9.72 8.69 -16.20
CA LYS A 103 8.92 7.56 -15.70
C LYS A 103 7.46 7.64 -16.14
N LYS A 104 6.88 6.48 -16.44
CA LYS A 104 5.44 6.34 -16.67
C LYS A 104 4.74 6.09 -15.34
N TYR A 105 3.94 7.06 -14.91
CA TYR A 105 3.09 6.96 -13.73
C TYR A 105 1.76 6.31 -14.07
N GLN A 106 1.27 5.45 -13.19
CA GLN A 106 0.02 4.69 -13.33
C GLN A 106 -0.80 4.78 -12.04
N TYR A 107 -2.12 4.77 -12.14
CA TYR A 107 -3.00 4.69 -10.96
C TYR A 107 -3.33 3.25 -10.61
N ALA A 108 -3.97 3.01 -9.46
CA ALA A 108 -4.13 1.67 -8.90
C ALA A 108 -4.78 0.66 -9.87
N SER A 109 -5.84 1.06 -10.59
CA SER A 109 -6.54 0.15 -11.51
C SER A 109 -5.75 -0.25 -12.76
N ILE A 110 -4.66 0.45 -13.08
CA ILE A 110 -3.72 0.05 -14.15
C ILE A 110 -2.49 -0.64 -13.55
N ALA A 111 -2.10 -0.25 -12.34
CA ALA A 111 -1.01 -0.89 -11.61
C ALA A 111 -1.38 -2.32 -11.17
N LYS A 112 -2.67 -2.62 -10.96
CA LYS A 112 -3.17 -3.96 -10.66
C LYS A 112 -2.85 -4.96 -11.77
N GLY A 113 -2.63 -6.20 -11.38
CA GLY A 113 -2.25 -7.27 -12.30
C GLY A 113 -0.78 -7.65 -12.22
N GLU A 114 -0.21 -8.13 -13.32
CA GLU A 114 1.12 -8.71 -13.33
C GLU A 114 2.22 -7.67 -13.08
N LEU A 115 3.19 -8.05 -12.26
CA LEU A 115 4.43 -7.32 -12.03
C LEU A 115 5.60 -8.28 -12.27
N ALA A 116 6.30 -8.07 -13.38
CA ALA A 116 7.44 -8.88 -13.78
C ALA A 116 8.57 -8.84 -12.75
N THR A 117 9.43 -9.86 -12.79
CA THR A 117 10.62 -9.97 -11.94
C THR A 117 11.45 -8.69 -11.94
N ASN A 118 11.93 -8.27 -10.77
CA ASN A 118 12.82 -7.11 -10.59
C ASN A 118 12.34 -5.80 -11.26
N THR A 119 11.04 -5.66 -11.48
CA THR A 119 10.43 -4.48 -12.11
C THR A 119 9.82 -3.57 -11.05
N THR A 120 9.96 -2.26 -11.24
CA THR A 120 9.32 -1.22 -10.44
C THR A 120 8.22 -0.54 -11.25
N LYS A 121 6.99 -0.51 -10.72
CA LYS A 121 5.92 0.37 -11.20
C LYS A 121 5.93 1.66 -10.38
N HIS A 122 5.96 2.79 -11.10
CA HIS A 122 5.76 4.11 -10.50
C HIS A 122 4.29 4.45 -10.57
N CYS A 123 3.72 4.84 -9.43
CA CYS A 123 2.29 5.02 -9.30
C CYS A 123 1.94 6.39 -8.72
N VAL A 124 0.74 6.86 -9.04
CA VAL A 124 0.17 8.10 -8.54
C VAL A 124 -1.30 7.84 -8.22
N ALA A 125 -1.72 8.23 -7.01
CA ALA A 125 -3.12 8.30 -6.64
C ALA A 125 -3.55 9.77 -6.59
N MET A 126 -4.73 10.08 -7.11
CA MET A 126 -5.32 11.42 -7.01
C MET A 126 -6.70 11.32 -6.38
N PHE A 127 -6.91 12.11 -5.33
CA PHE A 127 -8.20 12.20 -4.64
C PHE A 127 -8.74 13.60 -4.86
N GLU A 128 -9.90 13.69 -5.52
CA GLU A 128 -10.56 14.93 -5.89
C GLU A 128 -11.48 15.44 -4.77
N ASP A 129 -11.61 16.76 -4.70
CA ASP A 129 -12.56 17.49 -3.85
C ASP A 129 -12.53 17.08 -2.38
N ILE A 130 -11.31 16.94 -1.85
CA ILE A 130 -11.12 16.59 -0.44
C ILE A 130 -11.68 17.69 0.45
N ASP A 131 -12.46 17.27 1.46
CA ASP A 131 -13.02 18.15 2.49
C ASP A 131 -11.96 19.15 3.00
N PRO A 132 -12.17 20.47 2.78
CA PRO A 132 -11.19 21.49 3.16
C PRO A 132 -10.99 21.58 4.68
N GLN A 133 -11.95 21.11 5.48
CA GLN A 133 -11.88 21.06 6.94
C GLN A 133 -11.11 19.84 7.46
N ALA A 134 -10.78 18.87 6.59
CA ALA A 134 -10.01 17.70 7.00
C ALA A 134 -8.65 18.12 7.58
N LYS A 135 -8.38 17.65 8.79
CA LYS A 135 -7.11 17.86 9.50
C LYS A 135 -6.24 16.61 9.48
N GLN A 136 -6.84 15.47 9.20
CA GLN A 136 -6.14 14.21 9.08
C GLN A 136 -6.65 13.45 7.86
N ILE A 137 -5.73 12.78 7.18
CA ILE A 137 -6.03 11.85 6.11
C ILE A 137 -5.40 10.51 6.44
N GLU A 138 -6.10 9.44 6.07
CA GLU A 138 -5.65 8.08 6.16
C GLU A 138 -5.69 7.50 4.75
N ILE A 139 -4.52 7.18 4.20
CA ILE A 139 -4.40 6.49 2.92
C ILE A 139 -4.29 5.00 3.21
N PHE A 140 -5.16 4.23 2.58
CA PHE A 140 -5.21 2.78 2.69
C PHE A 140 -4.75 2.16 1.39
N VAL A 141 -3.86 1.18 1.50
CA VAL A 141 -3.36 0.38 0.37
C VAL A 141 -3.67 -1.08 0.64
N THR A 142 -4.42 -1.71 -0.26
CA THR A 142 -4.72 -3.14 -0.20
C THR A 142 -3.73 -3.95 -1.06
N GLY A 143 -3.75 -5.27 -0.95
CA GLY A 143 -3.00 -6.15 -1.87
C GLY A 143 -1.47 -6.19 -1.71
N ILE A 144 -0.89 -5.40 -0.80
CA ILE A 144 0.56 -5.41 -0.54
C ILE A 144 1.00 -6.51 0.44
N SER A 145 0.07 -7.04 1.23
CA SER A 145 0.30 -8.13 2.20
C SER A 145 -0.03 -9.48 1.56
N HIS A 146 0.99 -10.24 1.16
CA HIS A 146 0.83 -11.61 0.61
C HIS A 146 1.04 -12.74 1.64
N PHE A 147 1.21 -12.43 2.94
CA PHE A 147 1.59 -13.42 3.95
C PHE A 147 0.57 -13.49 5.09
N PHE A 148 -0.44 -14.37 5.01
CA PHE A 148 -0.96 -15.17 6.13
C PHE A 148 -1.88 -16.30 5.61
N PHE A 149 -1.36 -17.16 4.72
CA PHE A 149 -2.10 -18.31 4.18
C PHE A 149 -2.24 -19.52 5.13
N TRP A 150 -1.99 -19.39 6.44
CA TRP A 150 -2.01 -20.56 7.34
C TRP A 150 -3.13 -20.62 8.37
N ARG A 151 -4.23 -19.86 8.23
CA ARG A 151 -5.46 -20.15 8.98
C ARG A 151 -6.66 -19.41 8.37
N TRP A 152 -7.31 -20.02 7.39
CA TRP A 152 -8.76 -20.01 7.09
C TRP A 152 -9.60 -18.77 7.50
N ARG A 153 -9.04 -17.57 7.36
CA ARG A 153 -9.67 -16.25 7.49
C ARG A 153 -8.70 -15.27 6.85
N MET A 154 -9.03 -14.76 5.66
CA MET A 154 -8.41 -13.53 5.17
C MET A 154 -8.76 -12.45 6.20
N ILE A 155 -7.86 -12.21 7.15
CA ILE A 155 -7.92 -10.99 7.94
C ILE A 155 -7.41 -9.95 6.98
N ASP A 156 -8.30 -9.07 6.57
CA ASP A 156 -8.04 -8.17 5.46
C ASP A 156 -7.08 -7.08 5.93
N TYR A 157 -5.80 -7.30 5.67
CA TYR A 157 -4.74 -6.39 6.05
C TYR A 157 -4.56 -5.36 4.95
N SER A 158 -5.11 -4.16 5.15
CA SER A 158 -4.68 -2.97 4.43
C SER A 158 -3.48 -2.34 5.14
N TYR A 159 -2.59 -1.75 4.38
CA TYR A 159 -1.56 -0.87 4.92
C TYR A 159 -2.14 0.53 5.05
N LYS A 160 -2.20 1.04 6.28
CA LYS A 160 -2.71 2.37 6.58
C LYS A 160 -1.55 3.33 6.77
N ILE A 161 -1.67 4.51 6.20
CA ILE A 161 -0.69 5.59 6.33
C ILE A 161 -1.47 6.84 6.73
N THR A 162 -1.22 7.32 7.94
CA THR A 162 -1.91 8.45 8.54
C THR A 162 -1.04 9.70 8.42
N TYR A 163 -1.65 10.78 7.95
CA TYR A 163 -1.04 12.10 7.90
C TYR A 163 -1.91 13.13 8.59
N GLU A 164 -1.28 14.07 9.29
CA GLU A 164 -1.92 15.26 9.82
C GLU A 164 -1.53 16.49 9.02
N LYS A 165 -2.46 17.43 8.90
CA LYS A 165 -2.27 18.70 8.20
C LYS A 165 -1.50 19.66 9.09
N GLU A 166 -0.26 19.96 8.72
CA GLU A 166 0.58 20.97 9.36
C GLU A 166 0.77 22.15 8.38
N ALA A 167 0.04 23.23 8.61
CA ALA A 167 -0.08 24.37 7.70
C ALA A 167 -0.52 23.95 6.28
N ASN A 168 0.40 23.94 5.32
CA ASN A 168 0.16 23.57 3.91
C ASN A 168 0.77 22.21 3.53
N ARG A 169 1.20 21.40 4.50
CA ARG A 169 1.86 20.12 4.27
C ARG A 169 1.19 19.01 5.06
N TRP A 170 1.34 17.78 4.58
CA TRP A 170 0.89 16.58 5.26
C TRP A 170 2.07 15.91 5.95
N LYS A 171 2.02 15.86 7.28
CA LYS A 171 3.05 15.27 8.12
C LYS A 171 2.65 13.85 8.48
N LEU A 172 3.55 12.91 8.20
CA LEU A 172 3.37 11.51 8.58
C LEU A 172 3.32 11.40 10.10
N THR A 173 2.27 10.78 10.62
CA THR A 173 2.09 10.53 12.05
C THR A 173 2.20 9.05 12.40
N GLU A 174 1.59 8.19 11.59
CA GLU A 174 1.58 6.74 11.80
C GLU A 174 1.53 6.01 10.46
N HIS A 175 2.14 4.83 10.38
CA HIS A 175 1.93 3.91 9.27
C HIS A 175 2.11 2.46 9.71
N GLY A 176 1.37 1.54 9.08
CA GLY A 176 1.50 0.11 9.37
C GLY A 176 0.35 -0.72 8.84
N MET A 177 0.48 -2.04 9.00
CA MET A 177 -0.60 -2.97 8.70
C MET A 177 -1.72 -2.80 9.72
N THR A 178 -2.94 -2.60 9.25
CA THR A 178 -4.13 -2.51 10.10
C THR A 178 -5.09 -3.65 9.80
N LYS A 179 -5.93 -4.01 10.78
CA LYS A 179 -7.07 -4.93 10.62
C LYS A 179 -8.36 -4.18 10.27
N ASP A 180 -8.24 -2.94 9.85
CA ASP A 180 -9.37 -2.09 9.50
C ASP A 180 -10.08 -2.65 8.25
N SER A 181 -11.32 -3.11 8.44
CA SER A 181 -12.17 -3.65 7.38
C SER A 181 -12.83 -2.58 6.51
N SER A 182 -12.46 -1.30 6.65
CA SER A 182 -13.10 -0.19 5.91
C SER A 182 -13.04 -0.33 4.38
N HIS A 183 -12.07 -1.09 3.84
CA HIS A 183 -11.96 -1.42 2.42
C HIS A 183 -13.03 -2.42 1.94
N ARG A 184 -13.65 -3.24 2.80
CA ARG A 184 -14.74 -4.15 2.36
C ARG A 184 -15.99 -3.40 1.95
N ALA A 185 -16.29 -2.30 2.63
CA ALA A 185 -17.34 -1.39 2.19
C ALA A 185 -16.99 -0.78 0.83
N TYR A 186 -15.71 -0.45 0.62
CA TYR A 186 -15.22 0.04 -0.66
C TYR A 186 -15.36 -0.98 -1.80
N GLU A 187 -14.99 -2.25 -1.61
CA GLU A 187 -15.18 -3.32 -2.63
C GLU A 187 -16.67 -3.51 -3.00
N ALA A 188 -17.58 -3.34 -2.04
CA ALA A 188 -19.02 -3.43 -2.29
C ALA A 188 -19.58 -2.20 -3.01
N GLU A 189 -19.03 -1.01 -2.74
CA GLU A 189 -19.45 0.27 -3.32
C GLU A 189 -18.82 0.53 -4.70
N SER A 190 -17.60 0.04 -4.94
CA SER A 190 -16.86 0.19 -6.21
C SER A 190 -17.35 -0.78 -7.30
N GLY A 191 -18.18 -1.77 -6.95
CA GLY A 191 -18.65 -2.80 -7.88
C GLY A 191 -17.58 -3.80 -8.32
N GLU A 192 -16.36 -3.71 -7.79
CA GLU A 192 -15.23 -4.61 -8.11
C GLU A 192 -15.22 -5.86 -7.20
N GLY A 193 -16.40 -6.44 -6.96
CA GLY A 193 -16.51 -7.70 -6.24
C GLY A 193 -15.75 -8.80 -6.98
N TRP A 194 -14.69 -9.33 -6.36
CA TRP A 194 -14.03 -10.54 -6.84
C TRP A 194 -15.02 -11.70 -6.79
N ILE A 195 -15.65 -11.99 -7.92
CA ILE A 195 -16.34 -13.26 -8.15
C ILE A 195 -15.24 -14.32 -8.27
N PHE A 196 -14.86 -14.90 -7.12
CA PHE A 196 -14.32 -16.25 -7.14
C PHE A 196 -15.50 -17.17 -7.45
N ASP A 197 -15.70 -17.47 -8.73
CA ASP A 197 -16.56 -18.58 -9.12
C ASP A 197 -15.97 -19.88 -8.55
N GLN A 198 -16.89 -20.72 -8.09
CA GLN A 198 -16.74 -21.93 -7.27
C GLN A 198 -15.79 -22.99 -7.84
#